data_AF-A0A8S3T3X2-F1
#
_entry.id   AF-A0A8S3T3X2-F1
#
_cell.length_a   1.000
_cell.length_b   1.000
_cell.length_c   1.000
_cell.angle_alpha   90.00
_cell.angle_beta   90.00
_cell.angle_gamma   90.00
#
_symmetry.space_group_name_H-M   'P 1'
#
loop_
_entity.id
_entity.type
_entity.pdbx_description
1 polymer ?
#
loop_
_entity_poly.entity_id
_entity_poly.type
_entity_poly.pdbx_seq_one_letter_code
_entity_poly.pdbx_strand_id
1 'polypeptide(L)'
;MADDREILKELWEGRIPVRFSLPLEEVDSGEEPESIYLMLPRLSYFPLVTDRVNKHFSKYVNQEEATEMWLAYSEQPLKWHYPIGVLYDLYGDKDSTPWNITVHFQDFPEDEILHCPSKEAVESQFMSMVKEADSLKHRAQIINNMQKRDHKQLWTALLHDRYDQFWSVNKKLMESSGDDMFKYIPFRIYQIDIPNIQKIFKPCNTDGEEQNLGELLHECVPHLWDEDKFTKRVVTHGIEMTLNTPVLWLSQNFSYPDNFLHLCLLDKTDTG
;
A
#
# COMPACT_ATOMS: atom_id res chain seq x y z
N MET A 1 -16.51 -13.35 13.11
CA MET A 1 -15.61 -14.45 12.66
C MET A 1 -15.88 -14.91 11.22
N ALA A 2 -17.11 -15.26 10.81
CA ALA A 2 -17.41 -15.55 9.41
C ALA A 2 -17.43 -14.25 8.56
N ASP A 3 -18.08 -13.21 9.09
CA ASP A 3 -18.23 -11.91 8.42
C ASP A 3 -16.88 -11.18 8.23
N ASP A 4 -15.95 -11.29 9.20
CA ASP A 4 -14.63 -10.67 9.08
C ASP A 4 -13.79 -11.29 7.94
N ARG A 5 -14.02 -12.58 7.62
CA ARG A 5 -13.32 -13.25 6.51
C ARG A 5 -13.80 -12.74 5.15
N GLU A 6 -15.07 -12.33 5.06
CA GLU A 6 -15.62 -11.72 3.85
C GLU A 6 -14.93 -10.38 3.58
N ILE A 7 -14.75 -9.54 4.61
CA ILE A 7 -14.00 -8.27 4.52
C ILE A 7 -12.59 -8.52 3.97
N LEU A 8 -11.84 -9.47 4.56
CA LEU A 8 -10.49 -9.81 4.09
C LEU A 8 -10.45 -10.19 2.61
N LYS A 9 -11.48 -10.88 2.13
CA LYS A 9 -11.57 -11.33 0.75
C LYS A 9 -11.95 -10.17 -0.18
N GLU A 10 -12.91 -9.32 0.20
CA GLU A 10 -13.27 -8.13 -0.57
C GLU A 10 -12.09 -7.17 -0.72
N LEU A 11 -11.34 -6.93 0.35
CA LEU A 11 -10.13 -6.10 0.30
C LEU A 11 -9.07 -6.70 -0.64
N TRP A 12 -8.90 -8.02 -0.63
CA TRP A 12 -8.00 -8.73 -1.55
C TRP A 12 -8.43 -8.61 -3.02
N GLU A 13 -9.72 -8.71 -3.27
CA GLU A 13 -10.32 -8.61 -4.60
C GLU A 13 -10.44 -7.15 -5.08
N GLY A 14 -10.14 -6.16 -4.24
CA GLY A 14 -10.12 -4.74 -4.58
C GLY A 14 -9.26 -4.42 -5.81
N ARG A 15 -9.85 -3.76 -6.80
CA ARG A 15 -9.18 -3.33 -8.04
C ARG A 15 -9.29 -1.81 -8.26
N ILE A 16 -8.34 -1.26 -9.00
CA ILE A 16 -8.33 0.13 -9.47
C ILE A 16 -8.27 0.12 -11.00
N PRO A 17 -9.20 0.80 -11.69
CA PRO A 17 -9.11 1.01 -13.13
C PRO A 17 -8.01 2.03 -13.43
N VAL A 18 -6.99 1.63 -14.19
CA VAL A 18 -5.83 2.46 -14.51
C VAL A 18 -5.67 2.56 -16.01
N ARG A 19 -5.44 3.79 -16.49
CA ARG A 19 -5.01 4.08 -17.86
C ARG A 19 -3.53 4.45 -17.81
N PHE A 20 -2.71 3.77 -18.61
CA PHE A 20 -1.31 4.10 -18.83
C PHE A 20 -1.14 4.79 -20.19
N SER A 21 -0.38 5.88 -20.22
CA SER A 21 -0.01 6.60 -21.44
C SER A 21 1.46 7.01 -21.40
N LEU A 22 2.10 6.99 -22.57
CA LEU A 22 3.45 7.53 -22.78
C LEU A 22 3.31 8.98 -23.29
N PRO A 23 4.03 9.96 -22.73
CA PRO A 23 4.08 11.32 -23.27
C PRO A 23 4.56 11.34 -24.72
N LEU A 24 3.95 12.18 -25.56
CA LEU A 24 4.36 12.35 -26.95
C LEU A 24 5.81 12.84 -27.08
N GLU A 25 6.32 13.52 -26.06
CA GLU A 25 7.69 14.04 -25.99
C GLU A 25 8.74 12.91 -25.90
N GLU A 26 8.36 11.73 -25.40
CA GLU A 26 9.25 10.56 -25.30
C GLU A 26 9.11 9.59 -26.48
N VAL A 27 8.19 9.86 -27.42
CA VAL A 27 7.95 8.99 -28.58
C VAL A 27 8.95 9.29 -29.70
N ASP A 28 9.75 8.30 -30.07
CA ASP A 28 10.75 8.39 -31.15
C ASP A 28 10.38 7.55 -32.39
N SER A 29 9.47 6.58 -32.26
CA SER A 29 9.11 5.66 -33.35
C SER A 29 8.32 6.30 -34.52
N GLY A 30 7.88 7.55 -34.38
CA GLY A 30 7.03 8.26 -35.36
C GLY A 30 5.56 7.83 -35.36
N GLU A 31 5.17 6.88 -34.52
CA GLU A 31 3.79 6.43 -34.31
C GLU A 31 3.35 6.69 -32.87
N GLU A 32 2.18 7.29 -32.69
CA GLU A 32 1.63 7.51 -31.34
C GLU A 32 1.22 6.17 -30.70
N PRO A 33 1.71 5.85 -29.49
CA PRO A 33 1.37 4.60 -28.82
C PRO A 33 -0.04 4.62 -28.25
N GLU A 34 -0.79 3.54 -28.48
CA GLU A 34 -2.10 3.37 -27.84
C GLU A 34 -1.97 3.26 -26.32
N SER A 35 -2.85 3.94 -25.59
CA SER A 35 -2.94 3.84 -24.13
C SER A 35 -3.36 2.43 -23.69
N ILE A 36 -2.79 1.94 -22.59
CA ILE A 36 -3.13 0.64 -22.01
C ILE A 36 -4.10 0.84 -20.84
N TYR A 37 -5.17 0.05 -20.79
CA TYR A 37 -6.13 0.05 -19.68
C TYR A 37 -6.05 -1.27 -18.91
N LEU A 38 -5.88 -1.21 -17.59
CA LEU A 38 -5.75 -2.38 -16.72
C LEU A 38 -6.54 -2.20 -15.42
N MET A 39 -7.08 -3.31 -14.91
CA MET A 39 -7.63 -3.38 -13.55
C MET A 39 -6.53 -3.88 -12.61
N LEU A 40 -5.92 -2.97 -11.84
CA LEU A 40 -4.80 -3.32 -10.98
C LEU A 40 -5.25 -3.72 -9.57
N PRO A 41 -4.66 -4.76 -8.95
CA PRO A 41 -4.91 -5.11 -7.56
C PRO A 41 -4.38 -4.05 -6.60
N ARG A 42 -5.26 -3.56 -5.70
CA ARG A 42 -4.91 -2.55 -4.67
C ARG A 42 -3.74 -2.99 -3.80
N LEU A 43 -3.69 -4.27 -3.48
CA LEU A 43 -2.74 -4.84 -2.52
C LEU A 43 -1.35 -5.16 -3.11
N SER A 44 -1.16 -4.97 -4.41
CA SER A 44 0.12 -5.26 -5.09
C SER A 44 0.97 -3.99 -5.26
N TYR A 45 2.11 -4.15 -5.93
CA TYR A 45 3.07 -3.10 -6.25
C TYR A 45 3.21 -2.97 -7.76
N PHE A 46 3.44 -1.76 -8.26
CA PHE A 46 3.49 -1.49 -9.71
C PHE A 46 4.45 -2.42 -10.48
N PRO A 47 5.71 -2.63 -10.06
CA PRO A 47 6.65 -3.47 -10.81
C PRO A 47 6.22 -4.94 -10.95
N LEU A 48 5.22 -5.40 -10.18
CA LEU A 48 4.69 -6.77 -10.28
C LEU A 48 3.60 -6.91 -11.34
N VAL A 49 2.98 -5.80 -11.74
CA VAL A 49 1.79 -5.79 -12.60
C VAL A 49 1.98 -5.00 -13.90
N THR A 50 3.12 -4.34 -14.09
CA THR A 50 3.39 -3.47 -15.26
C THR A 50 4.33 -4.08 -16.31
N ASP A 51 4.67 -5.38 -16.25
CA ASP A 51 5.48 -6.04 -17.29
C ASP A 51 4.96 -5.80 -18.72
N ARG A 52 3.63 -5.88 -18.89
CA ARG A 52 2.96 -5.67 -20.19
C ARG A 52 3.01 -4.21 -20.63
N VAL A 53 2.92 -3.29 -19.68
CA VAL A 53 3.00 -1.84 -19.91
C VAL A 53 4.41 -1.49 -20.39
N ASN A 54 5.43 -1.95 -19.67
CA ASN A 54 6.84 -1.76 -20.05
C ASN A 54 7.11 -2.31 -21.45
N LYS A 55 6.76 -3.59 -21.70
CA LYS A 55 6.99 -4.24 -23.01
C LYS A 55 6.27 -3.56 -24.19
N HIS A 56 5.14 -2.89 -23.93
CA HIS A 56 4.41 -2.17 -24.95
C HIS A 56 5.09 -0.85 -25.29
N PHE A 57 5.27 0.01 -24.29
CA PHE A 57 5.79 1.37 -24.49
C PHE A 57 7.28 1.41 -24.81
N SER A 58 8.07 0.42 -24.37
CA SER A 58 9.50 0.37 -24.70
C SER A 58 9.78 0.29 -26.21
N LYS A 59 8.82 -0.13 -27.04
CA LYS A 59 8.98 -0.16 -28.50
C LYS A 59 8.91 1.21 -29.16
N TYR A 60 8.39 2.21 -28.45
CA TYR A 60 8.14 3.55 -28.98
C TYR A 60 9.21 4.57 -28.57
N VAL A 61 10.05 4.22 -27.58
CA VAL A 61 11.10 5.08 -27.05
C VAL A 61 12.47 4.70 -27.63
N ASN A 62 13.35 5.70 -27.76
CA ASN A 62 14.74 5.49 -28.14
C ASN A 62 15.47 4.63 -27.09
N GLN A 63 15.90 3.43 -27.48
CA GLN A 63 16.55 2.48 -26.57
C GLN A 63 17.96 2.91 -26.12
N GLU A 64 18.61 3.84 -26.83
CA GLU A 64 19.94 4.32 -26.44
C GLU A 64 19.86 5.35 -25.30
N GLU A 65 18.74 6.06 -25.19
CA GLU A 65 18.50 7.10 -24.18
C GLU A 65 17.57 6.62 -23.04
N ALA A 66 16.86 5.51 -23.25
CA ALA A 66 15.91 4.97 -22.28
C ALA A 66 16.61 4.51 -20.99
N THR A 67 16.12 5.03 -19.87
CA THR A 67 16.43 4.62 -18.51
C THR A 67 15.43 3.57 -18.00
N GLU A 68 15.51 3.27 -16.70
CA GLU A 68 14.50 2.46 -16.02
C GLU A 68 13.11 3.10 -16.15
N MET A 69 12.08 2.26 -16.40
CA MET A 69 10.69 2.72 -16.47
C MET A 69 10.22 3.19 -15.09
N TRP A 70 9.71 4.41 -15.02
CA TRP A 70 9.05 4.94 -13.83
C TRP A 70 7.67 5.49 -14.18
N LEU A 71 6.87 5.75 -13.14
CA LEU A 71 5.46 6.10 -13.28
C LEU A 71 5.19 7.42 -12.55
N ALA A 72 4.36 8.26 -13.15
CA ALA A 72 3.93 9.52 -12.57
C ALA A 72 2.41 9.64 -12.56
N TYR A 73 1.88 10.41 -11.62
CA TYR A 73 0.52 10.91 -11.66
C TYR A 73 0.53 12.42 -11.46
N SER A 74 -0.01 13.18 -12.41
CA SER A 74 -0.01 14.65 -12.37
C SER A 74 1.38 15.22 -12.03
N GLU A 75 2.40 14.79 -12.78
CA GLU A 75 3.82 15.12 -12.58
C GLU A 75 4.47 14.60 -11.28
N GLN A 76 3.73 13.97 -10.36
CA GLN A 76 4.30 13.40 -9.14
C GLN A 76 4.84 11.98 -9.39
N PRO A 77 6.14 11.71 -9.16
CA PRO A 77 6.70 10.37 -9.24
C PRO A 77 6.06 9.41 -8.22
N LEU A 78 5.65 8.23 -8.70
CA LEU A 78 4.99 7.21 -7.89
C LEU A 78 6.01 6.24 -7.29
N LYS A 79 6.09 6.22 -5.96
CA LYS A 79 6.99 5.36 -5.19
C LYS A 79 6.57 3.90 -5.29
N TRP A 80 7.28 3.12 -6.11
CA TRP A 80 6.93 1.72 -6.41
C TRP A 80 6.83 0.80 -5.18
N HIS A 81 7.53 1.13 -4.09
CA HIS A 81 7.56 0.37 -2.85
C HIS A 81 6.35 0.64 -1.95
N TYR A 82 5.43 1.54 -2.35
CA TYR A 82 4.13 1.69 -1.72
C TYR A 82 3.10 0.85 -2.47
N PRO A 83 2.14 0.20 -1.77
CA PRO A 83 1.08 -0.53 -2.44
C PRO A 83 0.29 0.38 -3.38
N ILE A 84 -0.17 -0.17 -4.51
CA ILE A 84 -0.93 0.58 -5.54
C ILE A 84 -2.15 1.27 -4.93
N GLY A 85 -2.84 0.58 -4.02
CA GLY A 85 -4.00 1.12 -3.32
C GLY A 85 -3.66 2.34 -2.45
N VAL A 86 -2.49 2.36 -1.81
CA VAL A 86 -2.04 3.50 -0.99
C VAL A 86 -1.75 4.70 -1.88
N LEU A 87 -1.04 4.49 -2.99
CA LEU A 87 -0.73 5.56 -3.94
C LEU A 87 -2.01 6.14 -4.56
N TYR A 88 -2.97 5.28 -4.90
CA TYR A 88 -4.26 5.73 -5.41
C TYR A 88 -5.09 6.46 -4.35
N ASP A 89 -5.11 5.99 -3.11
CA ASP A 89 -5.86 6.66 -2.05
C ASP A 89 -5.22 8.00 -1.66
N LEU A 90 -3.90 8.15 -1.82
CA LEU A 90 -3.16 9.37 -1.50
C LEU A 90 -3.25 10.44 -2.60
N TYR A 91 -3.12 10.03 -3.87
CA TYR A 91 -3.02 10.96 -5.00
C TYR A 91 -4.22 10.89 -5.96
N GLY A 92 -4.87 9.73 -6.06
CA GLY A 92 -5.88 9.49 -7.07
C GLY A 92 -7.15 10.31 -6.85
N ASP A 93 -7.62 10.92 -7.93
CA ASP A 93 -8.94 11.53 -7.96
C ASP A 93 -10.04 10.45 -8.06
N LYS A 94 -10.88 10.35 -7.03
CA LYS A 94 -11.99 9.38 -6.98
C LYS A 94 -13.12 9.73 -7.94
N ASP A 95 -13.24 11.00 -8.35
CA ASP A 95 -14.30 11.48 -9.23
C ASP A 95 -13.94 11.31 -10.72
N SER A 96 -12.65 11.08 -11.02
CA SER A 96 -12.13 10.89 -12.37
C SER A 96 -11.48 9.53 -12.57
N THR A 97 -12.29 8.46 -12.65
CA THR A 97 -11.83 7.14 -13.11
C THR A 97 -11.86 7.03 -14.64
N PRO A 98 -10.88 6.36 -15.29
CA PRO A 98 -9.77 5.61 -14.72
C PRO A 98 -8.62 6.50 -14.20
N TRP A 99 -7.81 5.97 -13.29
CA TRP A 99 -6.61 6.65 -12.80
C TRP A 99 -5.59 6.76 -13.95
N ASN A 100 -5.30 7.99 -14.37
CA ASN A 100 -4.43 8.27 -15.51
C ASN A 100 -2.97 8.35 -15.06
N ILE A 101 -2.19 7.29 -15.33
CA ILE A 101 -0.77 7.20 -15.00
C ILE A 101 0.06 7.46 -16.25
N THR A 102 1.02 8.35 -16.13
CA THR A 102 2.03 8.62 -17.15
C THR A 102 3.20 7.65 -16.97
N VAL A 103 3.62 7.02 -18.05
CA VAL A 103 4.79 6.13 -18.09
C VAL A 103 5.96 6.92 -18.64
N HIS A 104 7.11 6.85 -17.99
CA HIS A 104 8.33 7.54 -18.40
C HIS A 104 9.49 6.56 -18.53
N PHE A 105 10.36 6.82 -19.50
CA PHE A 105 11.62 6.10 -19.75
C PHE A 105 12.83 7.03 -19.80
N GLN A 106 12.67 8.32 -19.48
CA GLN A 106 13.76 9.30 -19.41
C GLN A 106 13.70 10.03 -18.06
N ASP A 107 14.74 10.80 -17.74
CA ASP A 107 14.79 11.69 -16.56
C ASP A 107 14.33 11.04 -15.25
N PHE A 108 14.89 9.86 -14.93
CA PHE A 108 14.54 9.13 -13.71
C PHE A 108 14.76 10.01 -12.45
N PRO A 109 13.74 10.18 -11.59
CA PRO A 109 13.83 11.08 -10.44
C PRO A 109 14.57 10.42 -9.25
N GLU A 110 15.90 10.40 -9.36
CA GLU A 110 16.85 9.79 -8.41
C GLU A 110 16.64 10.20 -6.94
N ASP A 111 16.24 11.45 -6.69
CA ASP A 111 16.07 11.99 -5.34
C ASP A 111 14.68 11.69 -4.73
N GLU A 112 13.72 11.19 -5.52
CA GLU A 112 12.33 11.00 -5.09
C GLU A 112 11.89 9.53 -5.03
N ILE A 113 12.41 8.70 -5.94
CA ILE A 113 12.04 7.28 -6.04
C ILE A 113 13.28 6.38 -6.02
N LEU A 114 13.11 5.20 -5.42
CA LEU A 114 14.16 4.18 -5.42
C LEU A 114 14.19 3.46 -6.76
N HIS A 115 15.36 3.00 -7.21
CA HIS A 115 15.44 2.02 -8.29
C HIS A 115 14.79 0.69 -7.92
N CYS A 116 14.20 0.01 -8.91
CA CYS A 116 13.61 -1.32 -8.79
C CYS A 116 14.24 -2.25 -9.84
N PRO A 117 15.47 -2.75 -9.59
CA PRO A 117 16.24 -3.48 -10.60
C PRO A 117 15.60 -4.82 -11.00
N SER A 118 14.75 -5.40 -10.14
CA SER A 118 14.11 -6.67 -10.40
C SER A 118 12.94 -6.96 -9.47
N LYS A 119 12.16 -8.01 -9.77
CA LYS A 119 11.08 -8.48 -8.90
C LYS A 119 11.56 -9.01 -7.56
N GLU A 120 12.80 -9.50 -7.49
CA GLU A 120 13.45 -9.92 -6.24
C GLU A 120 13.70 -8.74 -5.29
N ALA A 121 13.91 -7.52 -5.82
CA ALA A 121 13.97 -6.31 -5.01
C ALA A 121 12.62 -6.03 -4.33
N VAL A 122 11.52 -6.21 -5.06
CA VAL A 122 10.16 -6.10 -4.51
C VAL A 122 9.88 -7.19 -3.48
N GLU A 123 10.28 -8.44 -3.74
CA GLU A 123 10.17 -9.54 -2.77
C GLU A 123 10.93 -9.21 -1.48
N SER A 124 12.15 -8.69 -1.61
CA SER A 124 12.99 -8.33 -0.48
C SER A 124 12.35 -7.21 0.35
N GLN A 125 11.82 -6.17 -0.30
CA GLN A 125 11.11 -5.09 0.36
C GLN A 125 9.85 -5.59 1.06
N PHE A 126 9.03 -6.40 0.39
CA PHE A 126 7.83 -7.01 0.96
C PHE A 126 8.16 -7.85 2.21
N MET A 127 9.17 -8.71 2.14
CA MET A 127 9.57 -9.54 3.28
C MET A 127 10.20 -8.71 4.41
N SER A 128 10.87 -7.60 4.08
CA SER A 128 11.37 -6.64 5.07
C SER A 128 10.21 -6.06 5.90
N MET A 129 9.16 -5.61 5.21
CA MET A 129 7.95 -5.07 5.82
C MET A 129 7.24 -6.10 6.71
N VAL A 130 7.02 -7.32 6.21
CA VAL A 130 6.37 -8.39 7.00
C VAL A 130 7.15 -8.69 8.28
N LYS A 131 8.49 -8.73 8.21
CA LYS A 131 9.35 -8.93 9.39
C LYS A 131 9.30 -7.76 10.37
N GLU A 132 9.26 -6.53 9.86
CA GLU A 132 9.12 -5.32 10.67
C GLU A 132 7.77 -5.33 11.41
N ALA A 133 6.68 -5.65 10.71
CA ALA A 133 5.36 -5.77 11.31
C ALA A 133 5.33 -6.86 12.40
N ASP A 134 5.93 -8.02 12.16
CA ASP A 134 6.00 -9.08 13.18
C ASP A 134 6.93 -8.71 14.35
N SER A 135 7.95 -7.88 14.12
CA SER A 135 8.77 -7.31 15.18
C SER A 135 7.94 -6.43 16.12
N LEU A 136 7.06 -5.61 15.56
CA LEU A 136 6.13 -4.77 16.33
C LEU A 136 5.07 -5.60 17.07
N LYS A 137 4.47 -6.59 16.40
CA LYS A 137 3.41 -7.43 16.96
C LYS A 137 3.92 -8.44 17.98
N HIS A 138 4.93 -9.23 17.62
CA HIS A 138 5.34 -10.43 18.35
C HIS A 138 6.86 -10.50 18.59
N ARG A 139 7.59 -9.37 18.50
CA ARG A 139 9.06 -9.34 18.64
C ARG A 139 9.76 -10.28 17.65
N ALA A 140 9.19 -10.42 16.45
CA ALA A 140 9.62 -11.28 15.37
C ALA A 140 9.59 -12.79 15.69
N GLN A 141 8.90 -13.21 16.76
CA GLN A 141 8.86 -14.61 17.17
C GLN A 141 8.15 -15.50 16.14
N ILE A 142 7.03 -15.04 15.58
CA ILE A 142 6.23 -15.85 14.67
C ILE A 142 6.95 -15.99 13.32
N ILE A 143 7.39 -14.89 12.72
CA ILE A 143 8.04 -14.89 11.40
C ILE A 143 9.37 -15.67 11.41
N ASN A 144 10.11 -15.65 12.51
CA ASN A 144 11.37 -16.39 12.66
C ASN A 144 11.14 -17.89 12.91
N ASN A 145 10.01 -18.27 13.48
CA ASN A 145 9.62 -19.68 13.64
C ASN A 145 9.04 -20.29 12.35
N MET A 146 8.69 -19.47 11.36
CA MET A 146 8.24 -19.93 10.04
C MET A 146 9.38 -20.55 9.23
N GLN A 147 9.02 -21.53 8.39
CA GLN A 147 9.98 -22.16 7.49
C GLN A 147 10.18 -21.31 6.23
N LYS A 148 11.31 -21.50 5.52
CA LYS A 148 11.60 -20.80 4.26
C LYS A 148 10.51 -21.00 3.18
N ARG A 149 9.82 -22.15 3.21
CA ARG A 149 8.66 -22.43 2.34
C ARG A 149 7.46 -21.53 2.64
N ASP A 150 7.26 -21.16 3.91
CA ASP A 150 6.15 -20.33 4.36
C ASP A 150 6.36 -18.88 3.86
N HIS A 151 7.60 -18.37 3.98
CA HIS A 151 7.98 -17.05 3.42
C HIS A 151 7.79 -17.02 1.91
N LYS A 152 8.25 -18.06 1.20
CA LYS A 152 8.05 -18.18 -0.25
C LYS A 152 6.57 -18.27 -0.62
N GLN A 153 5.76 -18.95 0.19
CA GLN A 153 4.33 -19.06 -0.03
C GLN A 153 3.62 -17.70 0.12
N LEU A 154 3.96 -16.88 1.13
CA LEU A 154 3.44 -15.52 1.25
C LEU A 154 3.73 -14.70 -0.01
N TRP A 155 4.98 -14.71 -0.47
CA TRP A 155 5.40 -13.98 -1.66
C TRP A 155 4.71 -14.47 -2.94
N THR A 156 4.79 -15.77 -3.23
CA THR A 156 4.21 -16.36 -4.45
C THR A 156 2.69 -16.19 -4.50
N ALA A 157 2.02 -16.24 -3.34
CA ALA A 157 0.60 -15.99 -3.25
C ALA A 157 0.23 -14.53 -3.54
N LEU A 158 1.03 -13.56 -3.09
CA LEU A 158 0.87 -12.15 -3.47
C LEU A 158 1.10 -11.94 -4.97
N LEU A 159 2.22 -12.45 -5.49
CA LEU A 159 2.61 -12.33 -6.90
C LEU A 159 1.57 -12.89 -7.87
N HIS A 160 0.91 -13.99 -7.49
CA HIS A 160 -0.07 -14.68 -8.32
C HIS A 160 -1.53 -14.47 -7.89
N ASP A 161 -1.79 -13.49 -7.00
CA ASP A 161 -3.14 -13.12 -6.57
C ASP A 161 -3.94 -14.31 -5.98
N ARG A 162 -3.31 -15.10 -5.11
CA ARG A 162 -3.85 -16.34 -4.51
C ARG A 162 -4.24 -16.16 -3.04
N TYR A 163 -5.42 -15.59 -2.79
CA TYR A 163 -5.97 -15.33 -1.44
C TYR A 163 -5.81 -16.49 -0.45
N ASP A 164 -6.32 -17.69 -0.77
CA ASP A 164 -6.31 -18.82 0.17
C ASP A 164 -4.89 -19.29 0.52
N GLN A 165 -3.98 -19.24 -0.46
CA GLN A 165 -2.58 -19.60 -0.24
C GLN A 165 -1.90 -18.60 0.68
N PHE A 166 -2.16 -17.31 0.49
CA PHE A 166 -1.64 -16.24 1.33
C PHE A 166 -2.13 -16.38 2.78
N TRP A 167 -3.45 -16.43 2.97
CA TRP A 167 -4.07 -16.44 4.31
C TRP A 167 -3.86 -17.74 5.08
N SER A 168 -3.60 -18.86 4.40
CA SER A 168 -3.21 -20.09 5.10
C SER A 168 -1.92 -19.96 5.92
N VAL A 169 -1.03 -19.02 5.55
CA VAL A 169 0.19 -18.68 6.29
C VAL A 169 -0.01 -17.40 7.09
N ASN A 170 -0.53 -16.33 6.47
CA ASN A 170 -0.63 -15.00 7.08
C ASN A 170 -1.48 -14.97 8.34
N LYS A 171 -2.48 -15.87 8.46
CA LYS A 171 -3.30 -15.98 9.68
C LYS A 171 -2.44 -16.16 10.94
N LYS A 172 -1.31 -16.86 10.86
CA LYS A 172 -0.40 -17.06 12.00
C LYS A 172 0.20 -15.74 12.49
N LEU A 173 0.38 -14.78 11.59
CA LEU A 173 0.88 -13.43 11.92
C LEU A 173 -0.24 -12.51 12.42
N MET A 174 -1.50 -12.90 12.27
CA MET A 174 -2.67 -12.09 12.65
C MET A 174 -3.43 -12.64 13.85
N GLU A 175 -3.18 -13.89 14.24
CA GLU A 175 -3.71 -14.49 15.46
C GLU A 175 -3.27 -13.67 16.67
N SER A 176 -4.24 -13.26 17.51
CA SER A 176 -4.01 -12.48 18.73
C SER A 176 -4.73 -13.17 19.89
N SER A 177 -4.09 -14.17 20.48
CA SER A 177 -4.66 -14.89 21.62
C SER A 177 -3.61 -15.21 22.67
N GLY A 178 -3.92 -14.97 23.95
CA GLY A 178 -3.01 -15.25 25.06
C GLY A 178 -1.72 -14.42 24.96
N ASP A 179 -0.57 -15.10 25.00
CA ASP A 179 0.77 -14.49 24.93
C ASP A 179 1.13 -13.97 23.52
N ASP A 180 0.37 -14.35 22.48
CA ASP A 180 0.55 -13.92 21.09
C ASP A 180 -0.28 -12.66 20.75
N MET A 181 -0.75 -11.91 21.75
CA MET A 181 -1.42 -10.64 21.50
C MET A 181 -0.44 -9.62 20.92
N PHE A 182 -0.90 -8.79 19.98
CA PHE A 182 -0.08 -7.75 19.38
C PHE A 182 0.46 -6.83 20.47
N LYS A 183 1.79 -6.72 20.56
CA LYS A 183 2.44 -5.78 21.47
C LYS A 183 2.24 -4.34 21.02
N TYR A 184 2.41 -4.10 19.72
CA TYR A 184 2.19 -2.81 19.08
C TYR A 184 1.49 -2.97 17.73
N ILE A 185 0.77 -1.94 17.31
CA ILE A 185 0.11 -1.89 16.00
C ILE A 185 1.15 -1.51 14.92
N PRO A 186 1.33 -2.31 13.86
CA PRO A 186 2.06 -1.88 12.66
C PRO A 186 1.17 -0.98 11.82
N PHE A 187 1.50 0.31 11.75
CA PHE A 187 0.78 1.27 10.92
C PHE A 187 1.73 2.30 10.31
N ARG A 188 1.28 2.93 9.23
CA ARG A 188 1.92 4.10 8.63
C ARG A 188 0.86 5.12 8.26
N ILE A 189 1.10 6.37 8.63
CA ILE A 189 0.23 7.50 8.28
C ILE A 189 0.88 8.27 7.14
N TYR A 190 0.11 8.51 6.09
CA TYR A 190 0.54 9.18 4.86
C TYR A 190 -0.14 10.53 4.71
N GLN A 191 0.64 11.52 4.32
CA GLN A 191 0.20 12.84 3.90
C GLN A 191 0.99 13.20 2.64
N ILE A 192 0.38 13.96 1.74
CA ILE A 192 1.05 14.44 0.52
C ILE A 192 2.26 15.29 0.93
N ASP A 193 3.40 15.08 0.26
CA ASP A 193 4.67 15.79 0.45
C ASP A 193 5.32 15.72 1.85
N ILE A 194 4.83 14.83 2.71
CA ILE A 194 5.37 14.64 4.06
C ILE A 194 5.84 13.18 4.21
N PRO A 195 7.01 12.94 4.82
CA PRO A 195 7.43 11.58 5.17
C PRO A 195 6.37 10.86 6.00
N ASN A 196 6.17 9.58 5.72
CA ASN A 196 5.17 8.80 6.46
C ASN A 196 5.52 8.74 7.96
N ILE A 197 4.49 8.77 8.81
CA ILE A 197 4.63 8.74 10.26
C ILE A 197 4.39 7.31 10.73
N GLN A 198 5.34 6.80 11.51
CA GLN A 198 5.25 5.51 12.19
C GLN A 198 5.73 5.70 13.63
N LYS A 199 4.87 5.39 14.60
CA LYS A 199 5.17 5.45 16.03
C LYS A 199 4.79 4.14 16.71
N ILE A 200 5.21 3.97 17.96
CA ILE A 200 4.82 2.85 18.80
C ILE A 200 3.45 3.14 19.39
N PHE A 201 2.44 2.33 19.06
CA PHE A 201 1.09 2.44 19.62
C PHE A 201 0.62 1.07 20.11
N LYS A 202 0.03 1.00 21.31
CA LYS A 202 -0.48 -0.24 21.89
C LYS A 202 -1.94 -0.47 21.48
N PRO A 203 -2.39 -1.71 21.28
CA PRO A 203 -3.79 -1.99 20.98
C PRO A 203 -4.74 -1.71 22.14
N CYS A 204 -4.25 -1.84 23.38
CA CYS A 204 -5.04 -1.62 24.60
C CYS A 204 -4.35 -0.60 25.51
N ASN A 205 -5.17 0.16 26.24
CA ASN A 205 -4.70 1.13 27.22
C ASN A 205 -4.18 0.45 28.51
N THR A 206 -3.82 1.23 29.53
CA THR A 206 -3.34 0.71 30.82
C THR A 206 -4.38 -0.09 31.60
N ASP A 207 -5.66 0.17 31.34
CA ASP A 207 -6.79 -0.49 32.01
C ASP A 207 -7.25 -1.75 31.27
N GLY A 208 -6.62 -2.05 30.12
CA GLY A 208 -6.91 -3.21 29.28
C GLY A 208 -8.05 -3.00 28.29
N GLU A 209 -8.55 -1.77 28.14
CA GLU A 209 -9.59 -1.44 27.16
C GLU A 209 -8.97 -1.24 25.78
N GLU A 210 -9.69 -1.67 24.73
CA GLU A 210 -9.26 -1.51 23.34
C GLU A 210 -9.23 -0.04 22.94
N GLN A 211 -8.12 0.36 22.33
CA GLN A 211 -7.94 1.70 21.80
C GLN A 211 -8.52 1.81 20.39
N ASN A 212 -8.99 3.00 20.05
CA ASN A 212 -9.59 3.29 18.75
C ASN A 212 -8.67 4.10 17.83
N LEU A 213 -9.07 4.24 16.57
CA LEU A 213 -8.34 4.99 15.55
C LEU A 213 -8.15 6.48 15.93
N GLY A 214 -9.13 7.09 16.58
CA GLY A 214 -9.05 8.48 17.05
C GLY A 214 -7.92 8.69 18.06
N GLU A 215 -7.79 7.79 19.04
CA GLU A 215 -6.71 7.82 20.03
C GLU A 215 -5.33 7.67 19.37
N LEU A 216 -5.19 6.74 18.41
CA LEU A 216 -3.96 6.59 17.63
C LEU A 216 -3.59 7.90 16.91
N LEU A 217 -4.55 8.54 16.26
CA LEU A 217 -4.32 9.78 15.52
C LEU A 217 -4.03 10.96 16.44
N HIS A 218 -4.66 11.03 17.62
CA HIS A 218 -4.38 12.06 18.60
C HIS A 218 -2.93 11.99 19.11
N GLU A 219 -2.38 10.79 19.32
CA GLU A 219 -0.97 10.61 19.71
C GLU A 219 0.01 10.86 18.55
N CYS A 220 -0.36 10.45 17.33
CA CYS A 220 0.54 10.51 16.19
C CYS A 220 0.62 11.91 15.56
N VAL A 221 -0.53 12.55 15.38
CA VAL A 221 -0.70 13.81 14.65
C VAL A 221 -1.59 14.81 15.42
N PRO A 222 -1.19 15.21 16.64
CA PRO A 222 -2.01 16.10 17.49
C PRO A 222 -2.28 17.46 16.85
N HIS A 223 -1.40 17.93 15.96
CA HIS A 223 -1.54 19.21 15.25
C HIS A 223 -2.70 19.24 14.23
N LEU A 224 -3.29 18.09 13.90
CA LEU A 224 -4.45 17.99 13.00
C LEU A 224 -5.78 17.95 13.76
N TRP A 225 -5.77 18.18 15.06
CA TRP A 225 -6.96 18.28 15.90
C TRP A 225 -7.30 19.73 16.20
N ASP A 226 -8.56 20.09 16.01
CA ASP A 226 -9.14 21.36 16.45
C ASP A 226 -10.13 21.05 17.58
N GLU A 227 -9.72 21.34 18.81
CA GLU A 227 -10.36 20.83 20.03
C GLU A 227 -10.53 19.30 19.96
N ASP A 228 -11.76 18.79 19.93
CA ASP A 228 -12.07 17.36 19.83
C ASP A 228 -12.38 16.90 18.39
N LYS A 229 -12.18 17.76 17.38
CA LYS A 229 -12.50 17.46 15.99
C LYS A 229 -11.24 17.22 15.17
N PHE A 230 -11.12 16.01 14.62
CA PHE A 230 -10.09 15.71 13.64
C PHE A 230 -10.38 16.43 12.31
N THR A 231 -9.40 17.17 11.79
CA THR A 231 -9.58 18.08 10.64
C THR A 231 -9.49 17.40 9.28
N LYS A 232 -8.90 16.20 9.21
CA LYS A 232 -8.71 15.44 7.95
C LYS A 232 -9.69 14.28 7.84
N ARG A 233 -9.75 13.67 6.66
CA ARG A 233 -10.38 12.37 6.41
C ARG A 233 -9.32 11.28 6.54
N VAL A 234 -9.69 10.12 7.07
CA VAL A 234 -8.78 8.98 7.19
C VAL A 234 -9.24 7.91 6.21
N VAL A 235 -8.42 7.58 5.23
CA VAL A 235 -8.76 6.63 4.16
C VAL A 235 -7.79 5.46 4.17
N THR A 236 -8.32 4.24 4.04
CA THR A 236 -7.55 3.02 3.75
C THR A 236 -8.37 2.12 2.83
N HIS A 237 -7.73 1.47 1.87
CA HIS A 237 -8.39 0.64 0.84
C HIS A 237 -9.53 1.35 0.09
N GLY A 238 -9.43 2.68 -0.06
CA GLY A 238 -10.43 3.52 -0.70
C GLY A 238 -11.64 3.88 0.17
N ILE A 239 -11.71 3.38 1.41
CA ILE A 239 -12.83 3.56 2.34
C ILE A 239 -12.45 4.59 3.40
N GLU A 240 -13.39 5.47 3.75
CA GLU A 240 -13.21 6.42 4.85
C GLU A 240 -13.53 5.76 6.19
N MET A 241 -12.61 5.89 7.14
CA MET A 241 -12.71 5.22 8.43
C MET A 241 -13.34 6.10 9.50
N THR A 242 -14.12 5.46 10.36
CA THR A 242 -14.67 6.10 11.56
C THR A 242 -13.65 6.07 12.70
N LEU A 243 -13.49 7.20 13.41
CA LEU A 243 -12.48 7.34 14.46
C LEU A 243 -12.70 6.43 15.67
N ASN A 244 -13.93 5.96 15.90
CA ASN A 244 -14.28 5.05 16.98
C ASN A 244 -13.97 3.58 16.67
N THR A 245 -13.48 3.24 15.47
CA THR A 245 -13.16 1.85 15.12
C THR A 245 -11.98 1.34 15.95
N PRO A 246 -12.07 0.16 16.59
CA PRO A 246 -10.96 -0.44 17.33
C PRO A 246 -9.73 -0.65 16.44
N VAL A 247 -8.57 -0.17 16.90
CA VAL A 247 -7.34 -0.21 16.10
C VAL A 247 -6.83 -1.63 15.89
N LEU A 248 -7.03 -2.51 16.88
CA LEU A 248 -6.61 -3.90 16.80
C LEU A 248 -7.38 -4.62 15.69
N TRP A 249 -8.70 -4.41 15.64
CA TRP A 249 -9.54 -4.95 14.58
C TRP A 249 -9.14 -4.40 13.20
N LEU A 250 -8.83 -3.10 13.08
CA LEU A 250 -8.29 -2.53 11.84
C LEU A 250 -6.96 -3.19 11.44
N SER A 251 -6.06 -3.40 12.39
CA SER A 251 -4.78 -4.06 12.09
C SER A 251 -4.96 -5.52 11.64
N GLN A 252 -5.93 -6.24 12.19
CA GLN A 252 -6.22 -7.63 11.81
C GLN A 252 -6.91 -7.74 10.44
N ASN A 253 -7.79 -6.79 10.10
CA ASN A 253 -8.70 -6.91 8.97
C ASN A 253 -8.40 -5.97 7.80
N PHE A 254 -7.78 -4.81 8.04
CA PHE A 254 -7.48 -3.77 7.04
C PHE A 254 -5.99 -3.61 6.76
N SER A 255 -5.12 -4.40 7.38
CA SER A 255 -3.69 -4.40 7.00
C SER A 255 -3.51 -4.93 5.58
N TYR A 256 -2.55 -4.36 4.87
CA TYR A 256 -2.09 -4.86 3.58
C TYR A 256 -1.35 -6.20 3.75
N PRO A 257 -1.04 -6.93 2.67
CA PRO A 257 -0.32 -8.20 2.75
C PRO A 257 1.04 -8.09 3.45
N ASP A 258 1.63 -6.90 3.46
CA ASP A 258 2.88 -6.61 4.16
C ASP A 258 2.71 -6.45 5.69
N ASN A 259 1.48 -6.66 6.19
CA ASN A 259 1.05 -6.62 7.59
C ASN A 259 1.06 -5.21 8.22
N PHE A 260 1.10 -4.16 7.40
CA PHE A 260 0.92 -2.78 7.87
C PHE A 260 -0.47 -2.24 7.58
N LEU A 261 -0.99 -1.47 8.52
CA LEU A 261 -2.16 -0.62 8.32
C LEU A 261 -1.72 0.71 7.70
N HIS A 262 -2.06 0.94 6.43
CA HIS A 262 -1.72 2.18 5.72
C HIS A 262 -2.87 3.17 5.77
N LEU A 263 -2.67 4.32 6.43
CA LEU A 263 -3.68 5.33 6.66
C LEU A 263 -3.35 6.60 5.87
N CYS A 264 -4.14 6.93 4.86
CA CYS A 264 -3.99 8.16 4.10
C CYS A 264 -4.83 9.28 4.73
N LEU A 265 -4.18 10.40 5.08
CA LEU A 265 -4.86 11.59 5.58
C LEU A 265 -5.09 12.57 4.45
N LEU A 266 -6.36 12.81 4.13
CA LEU A 266 -6.78 13.69 3.04
C LEU A 266 -7.51 14.91 3.59
N ASP A 267 -7.45 16.02 2.87
CA ASP A 267 -8.27 17.18 3.18
C ASP A 267 -9.76 16.83 3.11
N LYS A 268 -10.54 17.39 4.04
CA LYS A 268 -11.99 17.37 3.93
C LYS A 268 -12.33 18.28 2.77
N THR A 269 -12.77 17.69 1.65
CA THR A 269 -13.36 18.49 0.59
C THR A 269 -14.63 19.12 1.15
N ASP A 270 -14.70 20.45 1.15
CA ASP A 270 -15.93 21.18 1.40
C ASP A 270 -16.96 20.71 0.36
N THR A 271 -17.82 19.77 0.76
CA THR A 271 -19.04 19.50 0.02
C THR A 271 -19.97 20.65 0.37
N GLY A 272 -19.89 21.70 -0.46
CA GLY A 272 -20.83 22.82 -0.45
C GLY A 272 -22.26 22.39 -0.74
#